data_AF-A0A531J0H1-F1
#
_entry.id   AF-A0A531J0H1-F1
#
_cell.length_a   1.000
_cell.length_b   1.000
_cell.length_c   1.000
_cell.angle_alpha   90.00
_cell.angle_beta   90.00
_cell.angle_gamma   90.00
#
_symmetry.space_group_name_H-M   'P 1'
#
loop_
_entity.id
_entity.type
_entity.pdbx_description
1 polymer ?
#
loop_
_entity_poly.entity_id
_entity_poly.type
_entity_poly.pdbx_seq_one_letter_code
_entity_poly.pdbx_strand_id
1 'polypeptide(L)'
;VSVASKVTAAAGRVKFENTTVALDNNPGMGALDFSFGEALPVISGTLAFDTLDLRSFLSAFTPLAPTGEAGPGEIDTSFADKINLDLRVSAAHATAGPVQLADVAATAQVKNGLAVFDISDASAFGGNIQSSLRFDRKLEGTQVEIRLLASDVDGGAFATAAGMTRLVPVGTATVSVILKGPGKSWNSIFENADGSVSATVGPGALTGLNLPAFLKRTDQGGFFALDDVADGTLPIDGAEIKASISKG
;
A
#
# COMPACT_ATOMS: atom_id res chain seq x y z
N VAL A 1 7.16 18.53 -12.69
CA VAL A 1 6.73 19.19 -11.44
C VAL A 1 6.79 20.69 -11.63
N SER A 2 5.75 21.44 -11.24
CA SER A 2 5.78 22.91 -11.18
C SER A 2 5.38 23.39 -9.78
N VAL A 3 5.86 24.56 -9.37
CA VAL A 3 5.59 25.15 -8.05
C VAL A 3 5.39 26.66 -8.19
N ALA A 4 4.31 27.17 -7.62
CA ALA A 4 4.04 28.60 -7.44
C ALA A 4 3.75 28.87 -5.97
N SER A 5 4.46 29.80 -5.33
CA SER A 5 4.39 29.96 -3.87
C SER A 5 4.79 31.37 -3.44
N LYS A 6 4.29 31.80 -2.27
CA LYS A 6 4.86 32.92 -1.54
C LYS A 6 6.06 32.41 -0.75
N VAL A 7 7.24 32.92 -1.05
CA VAL A 7 8.49 32.47 -0.43
C VAL A 7 8.97 33.47 0.63
N THR A 8 9.24 32.97 1.83
CA THR A 8 9.94 33.72 2.88
C THR A 8 11.23 32.99 3.23
N ALA A 9 12.36 33.69 3.15
CA ALA A 9 13.67 33.13 3.46
C ALA A 9 14.29 33.84 4.68
N ALA A 10 14.90 33.05 5.56
CA ALA A 10 15.72 33.51 6.67
C ALA A 10 17.00 32.65 6.73
N ALA A 11 17.97 33.02 7.55
CA ALA A 11 19.23 32.28 7.65
C ALA A 11 18.98 30.79 7.93
N GLY A 12 19.36 29.93 6.98
CA GLY A 12 19.21 28.47 7.08
C GLY A 12 17.79 27.94 6.95
N ARG A 13 16.79 28.75 6.57
CA ARG A 13 15.39 28.30 6.44
C ARG A 13 14.65 29.00 5.30
N VAL A 14 13.90 28.23 4.52
CA VAL A 14 13.04 28.73 3.44
C VAL A 14 11.64 28.18 3.63
N LYS A 15 10.65 29.07 3.68
CA LYS A 15 9.23 28.75 3.80
C LYS A 15 8.52 29.04 2.49
N PHE A 16 7.69 28.09 2.08
CA PHE A 16 6.81 28.17 0.93
C PHE A 16 5.37 28.15 1.45
N GLU A 17 4.70 29.30 1.41
CA GLU A 17 3.34 29.51 1.90
C GLU A 17 2.37 29.65 0.72
N ASN A 18 1.13 29.17 0.88
CA ASN A 18 0.13 29.16 -0.19
C ASN A 18 0.68 28.53 -1.48
N THR A 19 1.42 27.44 -1.31
CA THR A 19 2.14 26.77 -2.38
C THR A 19 1.16 26.00 -3.23
N THR A 20 1.05 26.34 -4.50
CA THR A 20 0.44 25.49 -5.52
C THR A 20 1.54 24.62 -6.12
N VAL A 21 1.36 23.30 -6.11
CA VAL A 21 2.28 22.31 -6.65
C VAL A 21 1.55 21.54 -7.73
N ALA A 22 2.18 21.26 -8.87
CA ALA A 22 1.70 20.24 -9.81
C ALA A 22 2.67 19.05 -9.79
N LEU A 23 2.21 17.92 -9.24
CA LEU A 23 2.91 16.63 -9.26
C LEU A 23 2.29 15.76 -10.34
N ASP A 24 3.01 15.51 -11.42
CA ASP A 24 2.52 14.67 -12.53
C ASP A 24 1.13 15.10 -13.05
N ASN A 25 1.00 16.40 -13.33
CA ASN A 25 -0.26 17.08 -13.71
C ASN A 25 -1.38 17.06 -12.66
N ASN A 26 -1.13 16.58 -11.44
CA ASN A 26 -2.06 16.70 -10.32
C ASN A 26 -1.78 17.99 -9.53
N PRO A 27 -2.67 19.00 -9.61
CA PRO A 27 -2.55 20.20 -8.82
C PRO A 27 -2.84 19.89 -7.35
N GLY A 28 -2.03 20.45 -6.47
CA GLY A 28 -2.21 20.44 -5.03
C GLY A 28 -1.83 21.76 -4.42
N MET A 29 -2.25 21.96 -3.18
CA MET A 29 -2.00 23.17 -2.42
C MET A 29 -1.43 22.84 -1.04
N GLY A 30 -0.62 23.72 -0.48
CA GLY A 30 -0.14 23.53 0.87
C GLY A 30 0.96 24.47 1.30
N ALA A 31 1.74 24.02 2.27
CA ALA A 31 2.89 24.73 2.78
C ALA A 31 4.06 23.77 2.98
N LEU A 32 5.26 24.23 2.64
CA LEU A 32 6.50 23.49 2.81
C LEU A 32 7.53 24.36 3.53
N ASP A 33 8.34 23.72 4.35
CA ASP A 33 9.42 24.33 5.11
C ASP A 33 10.71 23.54 4.88
N PHE A 34 11.74 24.25 4.49
CA PHE A 34 13.07 23.70 4.22
C PHE A 34 14.04 24.31 5.22
N SER A 35 14.67 23.48 6.03
CA SER A 35 15.71 23.87 6.99
C SER A 35 17.05 23.25 6.60
N PHE A 36 18.10 24.06 6.63
CA PHE A 36 19.48 23.70 6.30
C PHE A 36 20.43 23.91 7.49
N GLY A 37 19.88 24.20 8.69
CA GLY A 37 20.67 24.48 9.89
C GLY A 37 21.20 23.24 10.61
N GLU A 38 20.77 22.05 10.20
CA GLU A 38 21.19 20.77 10.80
C GLU A 38 22.20 20.04 9.91
N ALA A 39 22.69 18.89 10.38
CA ALA A 39 23.62 18.05 9.61
C ALA A 39 23.01 17.53 8.30
N LEU A 40 21.70 17.30 8.27
CA LEU A 40 20.93 16.96 7.08
C LEU A 40 19.85 18.03 6.83
N PRO A 41 19.56 18.36 5.57
CA PRO A 41 18.43 19.22 5.26
C PRO A 41 17.12 18.55 5.74
N VAL A 42 16.22 19.37 6.29
CA VAL A 42 14.89 18.94 6.74
C VAL A 42 13.85 19.55 5.81
N ILE A 43 12.97 18.72 5.25
CA ILE A 43 11.77 19.14 4.55
C ILE A 43 10.57 18.75 5.40
N SER A 44 9.70 19.69 5.69
CA SER A 44 8.44 19.41 6.39
C SER A 44 7.27 20.17 5.78
N GLY A 45 6.05 19.65 5.95
CA GLY A 45 4.88 20.37 5.48
C GLY A 45 3.60 19.57 5.35
N THR A 46 2.61 20.22 4.74
CA THR A 46 1.31 19.62 4.47
C THR A 46 0.90 19.97 3.05
N LEU A 47 0.48 18.96 2.28
CA LEU A 47 0.02 19.09 0.91
C LEU A 47 -1.36 18.43 0.78
N ALA A 48 -2.28 19.12 0.10
CA ALA A 48 -3.62 18.63 -0.18
C ALA A 48 -3.85 18.60 -1.70
N PHE A 49 -4.51 17.56 -2.19
CA PHE A 49 -4.78 17.33 -3.60
C PHE A 49 -6.26 16.99 -3.83
N ASP A 50 -6.80 17.33 -5.01
CA ASP A 50 -8.08 16.77 -5.45
C ASP A 50 -7.88 15.33 -5.93
N THR A 51 -6.85 15.11 -6.75
CA THR A 51 -6.43 13.79 -7.24
C THR A 51 -4.94 13.59 -6.98
N LEU A 52 -4.55 12.38 -6.56
CA LEU A 52 -3.15 12.05 -6.29
C LEU A 52 -2.79 10.66 -6.76
N ASP A 53 -1.79 10.55 -7.63
CA ASP A 53 -1.13 9.26 -7.84
C ASP A 53 -0.09 9.02 -6.73
N LEU A 54 -0.32 8.02 -5.88
CA LEU A 54 0.53 7.74 -4.73
C LEU A 54 1.92 7.25 -5.15
N ARG A 55 2.05 6.58 -6.30
CA ARG A 55 3.34 6.12 -6.81
C ARG A 55 4.17 7.30 -7.32
N SER A 56 3.56 8.19 -8.10
CA SER A 56 4.17 9.44 -8.55
C SER A 56 4.57 10.32 -7.36
N PHE A 57 3.72 10.43 -6.34
CA PHE A 57 4.06 11.11 -5.09
C PHE A 57 5.31 10.51 -4.42
N LEU A 58 5.32 9.20 -4.17
CA LEU A 58 6.48 8.52 -3.58
C LEU A 58 7.75 8.73 -4.41
N SER A 59 7.64 8.66 -5.75
CA SER A 59 8.78 8.86 -6.67
C SER A 59 9.36 10.28 -6.65
N ALA A 60 8.53 11.28 -6.38
CA ALA A 60 8.95 12.69 -6.34
C ALA A 60 9.82 13.01 -5.13
N PHE A 61 9.63 12.28 -4.02
CA PHE A 61 10.37 12.50 -2.77
C PHE A 61 11.38 11.38 -2.47
N THR A 62 11.25 10.21 -3.12
CA THR A 62 12.09 9.04 -2.87
C THR A 62 12.32 8.20 -4.13
N PRO A 63 13.47 7.54 -4.28
CA PRO A 63 13.72 6.58 -5.35
C PRO A 63 13.09 5.18 -5.10
N LEU A 64 12.05 5.09 -4.25
CA LEU A 64 11.46 3.81 -3.83
C LEU A 64 10.38 3.27 -4.78
N ALA A 65 9.83 4.12 -5.64
CA ALA A 65 8.82 3.70 -6.61
C ALA A 65 9.49 2.81 -7.67
N PRO A 66 8.90 1.64 -8.03
CA PRO A 66 9.44 0.83 -9.11
C PRO A 66 9.50 1.67 -10.40
N THR A 67 10.64 1.71 -11.09
CA THR A 67 10.72 2.33 -12.42
C THR A 67 10.32 1.26 -13.43
N GLY A 68 9.24 1.51 -14.18
CA GLY A 68 8.56 0.48 -15.00
C GLY A 68 9.35 -0.08 -16.19
N GLU A 69 10.66 0.11 -16.28
CA GLU A 69 11.47 -0.23 -17.46
C GLU A 69 12.57 -1.28 -17.22
N ALA A 70 12.85 -1.72 -15.98
CA ALA A 70 13.88 -2.74 -15.73
C ALA A 70 13.60 -3.62 -14.51
N GLY A 71 12.87 -4.73 -14.70
CA GLY A 71 12.75 -5.81 -13.71
C GLY A 71 12.20 -5.37 -12.35
N PRO A 72 12.28 -6.24 -11.31
CA PRO A 72 11.94 -5.83 -9.95
C PRO A 72 12.98 -4.81 -9.47
N GLY A 73 12.67 -3.52 -9.65
CA GLY A 73 13.58 -2.41 -9.37
C GLY A 73 14.22 -2.53 -7.98
N GLU A 74 15.53 -2.31 -7.92
CA GLU A 74 16.28 -2.26 -6.67
C GLU A 74 15.70 -1.18 -5.77
N ILE A 75 15.60 -1.47 -4.47
CA ILE A 75 15.13 -0.51 -3.48
C ILE A 75 16.35 0.29 -3.01
N ASP A 76 16.61 1.46 -3.63
CA ASP A 76 17.65 2.37 -3.14
C ASP A 76 17.13 3.18 -1.94
N THR A 77 17.59 2.83 -0.75
CA THR A 77 17.28 3.56 0.48
C THR A 77 18.31 4.64 0.82
N SER A 78 19.31 4.90 -0.02
CA SER A 78 20.39 5.87 0.23
C SER A 78 19.93 7.31 0.42
N PHE A 79 18.73 7.64 -0.06
CA PHE A 79 18.10 8.93 0.19
C PHE A 79 17.86 9.18 1.69
N ALA A 80 17.62 8.13 2.49
CA ALA A 80 17.28 8.25 3.91
C ALA A 80 18.43 8.75 4.80
N ASP A 81 19.65 8.78 4.26
CA ASP A 81 20.83 9.35 4.93
C ASP A 81 21.18 10.76 4.43
N LYS A 82 20.45 11.26 3.44
CA LYS A 82 20.74 12.54 2.77
C LYS A 82 19.74 13.63 3.13
N ILE A 83 18.58 13.26 3.65
CA ILE A 83 17.49 14.18 3.93
C ILE A 83 16.63 13.69 5.09
N ASN A 84 16.14 14.63 5.89
CA ASN A 84 15.05 14.40 6.82
C ASN A 84 13.73 14.89 6.18
N LEU A 85 12.68 14.09 6.28
CA LEU A 85 11.37 14.38 5.69
C LEU A 85 10.28 14.19 6.74
N ASP A 86 9.32 15.12 6.78
CA ASP A 86 8.07 14.98 7.53
C ASP A 86 6.93 15.66 6.75
N LEU A 87 6.30 14.89 5.87
CA LEU A 87 5.18 15.36 5.05
C LEU A 87 3.88 14.73 5.48
N ARG A 88 2.84 15.56 5.55
CA ARG A 88 1.45 15.13 5.62
C ARG A 88 0.78 15.40 4.28
N VAL A 89 -0.01 14.44 3.84
CA VAL A 89 -0.66 14.48 2.54
C VAL A 89 -2.12 14.12 2.72
N SER A 90 -3.00 14.88 2.08
CA SER A 90 -4.40 14.51 1.94
C SER A 90 -4.83 14.55 0.48
N ALA A 91 -5.73 13.66 0.08
CA ALA A 91 -6.33 13.70 -1.25
C ALA A 91 -7.79 13.29 -1.23
N ALA A 92 -8.66 14.02 -1.94
CA ALA A 92 -10.06 13.62 -2.11
C ALA A 92 -10.16 12.29 -2.87
N HIS A 93 -9.32 12.12 -3.89
CA HIS A 93 -9.16 10.88 -4.64
C HIS A 93 -7.68 10.55 -4.80
N ALA A 94 -7.34 9.26 -4.75
CA ALA A 94 -5.99 8.81 -5.05
C ALA A 94 -5.95 7.47 -5.78
N THR A 95 -4.82 7.17 -6.40
CA THR A 95 -4.55 5.90 -7.07
C THR A 95 -3.32 5.23 -6.45
N ALA A 96 -3.45 3.93 -6.17
CA ALA A 96 -2.36 3.03 -5.79
C ALA A 96 -2.28 1.90 -6.83
N GLY A 97 -1.58 2.14 -7.93
CA GLY A 97 -1.65 1.25 -9.09
C GLY A 97 -3.09 1.21 -9.63
N PRO A 98 -3.72 0.03 -9.76
CA PRO A 98 -5.10 -0.08 -10.26
C PRO A 98 -6.17 0.24 -9.19
N VAL A 99 -5.78 0.43 -7.92
CA VAL A 99 -6.73 0.63 -6.83
C VAL A 99 -7.08 2.12 -6.69
N GLN A 100 -8.37 2.42 -6.77
CA GLN A 100 -8.90 3.74 -6.48
C GLN A 100 -9.17 3.88 -4.97
N LEU A 101 -8.69 4.98 -4.40
CA LEU A 101 -8.91 5.39 -3.02
C LEU A 101 -9.65 6.72 -2.99
N ALA A 102 -10.41 6.95 -1.93
CA ALA A 102 -11.02 8.23 -1.61
C ALA A 102 -10.65 8.66 -0.19
N ASP A 103 -10.80 9.96 0.10
CA ASP A 103 -10.62 10.54 1.44
C ASP A 103 -9.29 10.14 2.10
N VAL A 104 -8.20 10.21 1.33
CA VAL A 104 -6.90 9.74 1.76
C VAL A 104 -6.25 10.73 2.72
N ALA A 105 -5.79 10.22 3.86
CA ALA A 105 -4.88 10.89 4.78
C ALA A 105 -3.61 10.04 4.96
N ALA A 106 -2.46 10.61 4.61
CA ALA A 106 -1.18 9.92 4.58
C ALA A 106 -0.04 10.75 5.14
N THR A 107 1.05 10.07 5.53
CA THR A 107 2.31 10.69 5.93
C THR A 107 3.49 10.03 5.25
N ALA A 108 4.54 10.81 4.99
CA ALA A 108 5.83 10.34 4.51
C ALA A 108 6.93 10.93 5.40
N GLN A 109 7.63 10.06 6.11
CA GLN A 109 8.64 10.45 7.09
C GLN A 109 9.97 9.77 6.79
N VAL A 110 11.05 10.53 6.91
CA VAL A 110 12.42 10.03 6.72
C VAL A 110 13.29 10.63 7.81
N LYS A 111 13.94 9.79 8.60
CA LYS A 111 14.83 10.22 9.68
C LYS A 111 15.79 9.11 10.06
N ASN A 112 17.09 9.42 10.17
CA ASN A 112 18.10 8.49 10.68
C ASN A 112 18.10 7.11 9.98
N GLY A 113 18.05 7.08 8.64
CA GLY A 113 18.03 5.82 7.88
C GLY A 113 16.71 5.05 7.92
N LEU A 114 15.69 5.59 8.58
CA LEU A 114 14.33 5.06 8.60
C LEU A 114 13.45 5.88 7.65
N ALA A 115 12.78 5.22 6.71
CA ALA A 115 11.71 5.81 5.90
C ALA A 115 10.38 5.11 6.19
N VAL A 116 9.31 5.87 6.37
CA VAL A 116 7.96 5.38 6.69
C VAL A 116 6.94 6.11 5.83
N PHE A 117 6.07 5.34 5.18
CA PHE A 117 4.92 5.84 4.42
C PHE A 117 3.67 5.20 4.97
N ASP A 118 2.81 6.03 5.55
CA ASP A 118 1.58 5.57 6.20
C ASP A 118 0.39 6.19 5.50
N ILE A 119 -0.60 5.35 5.16
CA ILE A 119 -1.97 5.77 4.91
C ILE A 119 -2.73 5.47 6.19
N SER A 120 -3.04 6.51 6.96
CA SER A 120 -3.73 6.38 8.24
C SER A 120 -5.23 6.21 8.09
N ASP A 121 -5.78 6.74 6.99
CA ASP A 121 -7.19 6.62 6.63
C ASP A 121 -7.35 6.78 5.12
N ALA A 122 -8.20 5.96 4.53
CA ALA A 122 -8.64 6.03 3.15
C ALA A 122 -9.88 5.15 2.99
N SER A 123 -10.74 5.47 2.03
CA SER A 123 -11.88 4.65 1.66
C SER A 123 -11.63 3.93 0.33
N ALA A 124 -11.92 2.63 0.28
CA ALA A 124 -11.86 1.85 -0.95
C ALA A 124 -12.76 0.63 -0.84
N PHE A 125 -13.25 0.13 -1.98
CA PHE A 125 -14.11 -1.07 -2.02
C PHE A 125 -15.33 -0.97 -1.09
N GLY A 126 -15.82 0.24 -0.81
CA GLY A 126 -16.94 0.48 0.11
C GLY A 126 -16.58 0.41 1.61
N GLY A 127 -15.33 0.18 1.97
CA GLY A 127 -14.84 0.14 3.36
C GLY A 127 -13.61 1.01 3.60
N ASN A 128 -12.91 0.76 4.70
CA ASN A 128 -11.77 1.55 5.16
C ASN A 128 -10.45 0.82 4.91
N ILE A 129 -9.43 1.57 4.49
CA ILE A 129 -8.08 1.08 4.21
C ILE A 129 -7.07 1.84 5.06
N GLN A 130 -6.20 1.11 5.73
CA GLN A 130 -4.99 1.61 6.38
C GLN A 130 -3.80 0.80 5.89
N SER A 131 -2.67 1.47 5.63
CA SER A 131 -1.46 0.78 5.21
C SER A 131 -0.21 1.47 5.73
N SER A 132 0.84 0.70 5.97
CA SER A 132 2.15 1.20 6.38
C SER A 132 3.24 0.49 5.59
N LEU A 133 4.19 1.27 5.09
CA LEU A 133 5.39 0.78 4.43
C LEU A 133 6.60 1.39 5.12
N ARG A 134 7.40 0.55 5.77
CA ARG A 134 8.57 0.94 6.56
C ARG A 134 9.84 0.35 5.97
N PHE A 135 10.85 1.19 5.74
CA PHE A 135 12.19 0.81 5.34
C PHE A 135 13.18 1.22 6.43
N ASP A 136 13.85 0.24 7.02
CA ASP A 136 14.79 0.42 8.13
C ASP A 136 16.18 0.00 7.67
N ARG A 137 17.06 0.97 7.40
CA ARG A 137 18.43 0.70 6.98
C ARG A 137 19.26 0.22 8.16
N LYS A 138 19.85 -0.97 8.01
CA LYS A 138 20.82 -1.53 8.96
C LYS A 138 22.14 -1.82 8.27
N LEU A 139 23.19 -2.05 9.07
CA LEU A 139 24.51 -2.45 8.57
C LEU A 139 24.46 -3.72 7.70
N GLU A 140 23.55 -4.64 8.02
CA GLU A 140 23.37 -5.92 7.33
C GLU A 140 22.48 -5.81 6.07
N GLY A 141 21.89 -4.63 5.82
CA GLY A 141 20.95 -4.37 4.72
C GLY A 141 19.64 -3.74 5.20
N THR A 142 18.83 -3.29 4.24
CA THR A 142 17.50 -2.72 4.53
C THR A 142 16.52 -3.80 4.96
N GLN A 143 15.85 -3.59 6.09
CA GLN A 143 14.69 -4.36 6.53
C GLN A 143 13.42 -3.63 6.12
N VAL A 144 12.45 -4.34 5.56
CA VAL A 144 11.18 -3.77 5.13
C VAL A 144 10.05 -4.41 5.90
N GLU A 145 9.09 -3.59 6.30
CA GLU A 145 7.84 -4.02 6.91
C GLU A 145 6.66 -3.42 6.16
N ILE A 146 5.71 -4.26 5.80
CA ILE A 146 4.47 -3.90 5.10
C ILE A 146 3.31 -4.28 6.03
N ARG A 147 2.41 -3.33 6.27
CA ARG A 147 1.15 -3.58 6.95
C ARG A 147 0.00 -3.08 6.09
N LEU A 148 -1.07 -3.87 6.04
CA LEU A 148 -2.34 -3.49 5.43
C LEU A 148 -3.45 -3.94 6.36
N LEU A 149 -4.42 -3.06 6.59
CA LEU A 149 -5.70 -3.37 7.19
C LEU A 149 -6.79 -2.81 6.27
N ALA A 150 -7.63 -3.69 5.76
CA ALA A 150 -8.85 -3.35 5.06
C ALA A 150 -10.02 -3.82 5.92
N SER A 151 -10.92 -2.93 6.30
CA SER A 151 -12.05 -3.23 7.19
C SER A 151 -13.36 -2.89 6.51
N ASP A 152 -14.36 -3.74 6.70
CA ASP A 152 -15.71 -3.57 6.18
C ASP A 152 -15.76 -3.34 4.65
N VAL A 153 -14.81 -3.93 3.92
CA VAL A 153 -14.74 -3.83 2.46
C VAL A 153 -15.68 -4.81 1.78
N ASP A 154 -16.09 -4.52 0.56
CA ASP A 154 -16.65 -5.52 -0.34
C ASP A 154 -15.58 -6.58 -0.62
N GLY A 155 -15.77 -7.78 -0.07
CA GLY A 155 -14.81 -8.87 -0.16
C GLY A 155 -14.57 -9.35 -1.60
N GLY A 156 -15.57 -9.24 -2.48
CA GLY A 156 -15.44 -9.65 -3.87
C GLY A 156 -14.63 -8.65 -4.68
N ALA A 157 -14.90 -7.36 -4.50
CA ALA A 157 -14.14 -6.29 -5.12
C ALA A 157 -12.68 -6.27 -4.62
N PHE A 158 -12.47 -6.42 -3.31
CA PHE A 158 -11.13 -6.50 -2.73
C PHE A 158 -10.36 -7.74 -3.25
N ALA A 159 -10.99 -8.92 -3.22
CA ALA A 159 -10.38 -10.16 -3.72
C ALA A 159 -10.00 -10.06 -5.20
N THR A 160 -10.87 -9.48 -6.02
CA THR A 160 -10.59 -9.23 -7.44
C THR A 160 -9.40 -8.29 -7.63
N ALA A 161 -9.35 -7.20 -6.86
CA ALA A 161 -8.23 -6.26 -6.89
C ALA A 161 -6.90 -6.89 -6.41
N ALA A 162 -6.97 -7.85 -5.49
CA ALA A 162 -5.85 -8.67 -5.06
C ALA A 162 -5.45 -9.77 -6.08
N GLY A 163 -6.17 -9.87 -7.20
CA GLY A 163 -5.89 -10.83 -8.27
C GLY A 163 -6.48 -12.22 -8.05
N MET A 164 -7.40 -12.40 -7.08
CA MET A 164 -8.10 -13.66 -6.91
C MET A 164 -9.05 -13.89 -8.09
N THR A 165 -8.84 -15.01 -8.79
CA THR A 165 -9.67 -15.42 -9.94
C THR A 165 -10.60 -16.58 -9.61
N ARG A 166 -10.45 -17.19 -8.42
CA ARG A 166 -11.22 -18.35 -7.96
C ARG A 166 -11.53 -18.21 -6.47
N LEU A 167 -12.60 -18.88 -6.03
CA LEU A 167 -13.05 -18.85 -4.62
C LEU A 167 -13.21 -17.40 -4.14
N VAL A 168 -13.81 -16.56 -4.97
CA VAL A 168 -13.98 -15.14 -4.67
C VAL A 168 -15.15 -15.01 -3.69
N PRO A 169 -14.91 -14.50 -2.46
CA PRO A 169 -15.96 -14.31 -1.49
C PRO A 169 -16.88 -13.16 -1.93
N VAL A 170 -18.16 -13.31 -1.63
CA VAL A 170 -19.19 -12.28 -1.76
C VAL A 170 -19.71 -12.01 -0.35
N GLY A 171 -19.51 -10.79 0.12
CA GLY A 171 -19.86 -10.38 1.48
C GLY A 171 -18.88 -9.35 2.01
N THR A 172 -19.23 -8.70 3.12
CA THR A 172 -18.34 -7.76 3.81
C THR A 172 -17.15 -8.50 4.40
N ALA A 173 -15.94 -7.95 4.21
CA ALA A 173 -14.70 -8.58 4.62
C ALA A 173 -13.79 -7.64 5.41
N THR A 174 -12.98 -8.23 6.27
CA THR A 174 -11.84 -7.58 6.92
C THR A 174 -10.58 -8.38 6.61
N VAL A 175 -9.55 -7.70 6.11
CA VAL A 175 -8.28 -8.30 5.70
C VAL A 175 -7.14 -7.61 6.43
N SER A 176 -6.24 -8.38 7.01
CA SER A 176 -5.02 -7.90 7.66
C SER A 176 -3.82 -8.63 7.10
N VAL A 177 -2.81 -7.88 6.71
CA VAL A 177 -1.53 -8.39 6.20
C VAL A 177 -0.41 -7.71 6.97
N ILE A 178 0.52 -8.50 7.48
CA ILE A 178 1.78 -8.02 8.06
C ILE A 178 2.88 -8.86 7.47
N LEU A 179 3.80 -8.23 6.74
CA LEU A 179 4.96 -8.87 6.14
C LEU A 179 6.23 -8.14 6.56
N LYS A 180 7.29 -8.88 6.83
CA LYS A 180 8.59 -8.33 7.15
C LYS A 180 9.70 -9.15 6.52
N GLY A 181 10.63 -8.51 5.84
CA GLY A 181 11.72 -9.21 5.16
C GLY A 181 12.85 -8.30 4.70
N PRO A 182 13.90 -8.87 4.08
CA PRO A 182 14.99 -8.10 3.49
C PRO A 182 14.52 -7.34 2.25
N GLY A 183 14.72 -6.03 2.23
CA GLY A 183 14.34 -5.14 1.13
C GLY A 183 15.46 -4.86 0.14
N LYS A 184 15.99 -5.90 -0.53
CA LYS A 184 16.93 -5.71 -1.65
C LYS A 184 16.17 -5.32 -2.92
N SER A 185 15.02 -5.94 -3.14
CA SER A 185 14.06 -5.62 -4.20
C SER A 185 12.64 -5.93 -3.74
N TRP A 186 11.63 -5.48 -4.47
CA TRP A 186 10.25 -5.84 -4.19
C TRP A 186 10.02 -7.36 -4.20
N ASN A 187 10.61 -8.07 -5.17
CA ASN A 187 10.55 -9.53 -5.22
C ASN A 187 11.25 -10.18 -4.02
N SER A 188 12.39 -9.64 -3.56
CA SER A 188 13.08 -10.23 -2.40
C SER A 188 12.24 -10.16 -1.13
N ILE A 189 11.36 -9.16 -1.00
CA ILE A 189 10.43 -9.07 0.12
C ILE A 189 9.42 -10.22 0.03
N PHE A 190 8.77 -10.41 -1.12
CA PHE A 190 7.75 -11.46 -1.32
C PHE A 190 8.31 -12.88 -1.49
N GLU A 191 9.62 -13.06 -1.52
CA GLU A 191 10.27 -14.37 -1.55
C GLU A 191 10.93 -14.75 -0.21
N ASN A 192 11.09 -13.79 0.70
CA ASN A 192 11.87 -13.99 1.93
C ASN A 192 11.21 -13.34 3.16
N ALA A 193 9.95 -12.91 3.07
CA ALA A 193 9.24 -12.34 4.20
C ALA A 193 8.82 -13.42 5.19
N ASP A 194 8.80 -13.02 6.45
CA ASP A 194 8.05 -13.67 7.51
C ASP A 194 6.85 -12.77 7.87
N GLY A 195 5.73 -13.37 8.27
CA GLY A 195 4.55 -12.58 8.55
C GLY A 195 3.26 -13.37 8.74
N SER A 196 2.14 -12.66 8.61
CA SER A 196 0.82 -13.24 8.73
C SER A 196 -0.18 -12.55 7.82
N VAL A 197 -1.10 -13.34 7.29
CA VAL A 197 -2.29 -12.87 6.58
C VAL A 197 -3.51 -13.43 7.30
N SER A 198 -4.51 -12.58 7.53
CA SER A 198 -5.82 -13.01 7.98
C SER A 198 -6.91 -12.33 7.18
N ALA A 199 -7.95 -13.07 6.84
CA ALA A 199 -9.16 -12.53 6.23
C ALA A 199 -10.38 -13.13 6.90
N THR A 200 -11.36 -12.29 7.24
CA THR A 200 -12.68 -12.72 7.69
C THR A 200 -13.72 -12.18 6.73
N VAL A 201 -14.66 -13.01 6.34
CA VAL A 201 -15.81 -12.64 5.52
C VAL A 201 -17.06 -12.95 6.32
N GLY A 202 -17.99 -11.99 6.38
CA GLY A 202 -19.29 -12.17 7.00
C GLY A 202 -20.24 -13.06 6.17
N PRO A 203 -21.53 -13.10 6.55
CA PRO A 203 -22.54 -13.84 5.80
C PRO A 203 -22.58 -13.43 4.32
N GLY A 204 -22.72 -14.42 3.45
CA GLY A 204 -22.72 -14.19 2.01
C GLY A 204 -22.57 -15.48 1.21
N ALA A 205 -21.67 -15.49 0.23
CA ALA A 205 -21.44 -16.64 -0.62
C ALA A 205 -19.98 -16.74 -1.10
N LEU A 206 -19.57 -17.94 -1.48
CA LEU A 206 -18.29 -18.22 -2.13
C LEU A 206 -18.55 -18.64 -3.56
N THR A 207 -18.09 -17.85 -4.52
CA THR A 207 -18.20 -18.16 -5.95
C THR A 207 -17.07 -19.08 -6.40
N GLY A 208 -17.30 -19.91 -7.41
CA GLY A 208 -16.29 -20.83 -7.91
C GLY A 208 -16.24 -22.16 -7.15
N LEU A 209 -17.32 -22.54 -6.47
CA LEU A 209 -17.43 -23.83 -5.78
C LEU A 209 -18.86 -24.40 -5.86
N ASN A 210 -19.00 -25.47 -6.61
CA ASN A 210 -20.17 -26.33 -6.63
C ASN A 210 -20.00 -27.43 -5.59
N LEU A 211 -20.46 -27.17 -4.36
CA LEU A 211 -20.27 -28.10 -3.23
C LEU A 211 -20.86 -29.50 -3.49
N PRO A 212 -22.09 -29.66 -4.04
CA PRO A 212 -22.60 -30.98 -4.40
C PRO A 212 -21.71 -31.74 -5.40
N ALA A 213 -21.19 -31.07 -6.43
CA ALA A 213 -20.29 -31.70 -7.40
C ALA A 213 -18.93 -32.05 -6.78
N PHE A 214 -18.38 -31.18 -5.93
CA PHE A 214 -17.16 -31.42 -5.18
C PHE A 214 -17.28 -32.67 -4.30
N LEU A 215 -18.32 -32.75 -3.45
CA LEU A 215 -18.54 -33.89 -2.56
C LEU A 215 -18.70 -35.20 -3.34
N LYS A 216 -19.46 -35.17 -4.45
CA LYS A 216 -19.62 -36.34 -5.32
C LYS A 216 -18.29 -36.84 -5.89
N ARG A 217 -17.42 -35.94 -6.34
CA ARG A 217 -16.08 -36.31 -6.86
C ARG A 217 -15.16 -36.81 -5.77
N THR A 218 -15.22 -36.23 -4.57
CA THR A 218 -14.48 -36.71 -3.40
C THR A 218 -14.92 -38.13 -3.01
N ASP A 219 -16.22 -38.41 -2.96
CA ASP A 219 -16.76 -39.73 -2.62
C ASP A 219 -16.40 -40.80 -3.66
N GLN A 220 -16.33 -40.43 -4.94
CA GLN A 220 -15.88 -41.31 -6.02
C GLN A 220 -14.40 -41.68 -5.91
N GLY A 221 -13.61 -40.92 -5.14
CA GLY A 221 -12.18 -41.10 -4.97
C GLY A 221 -11.36 -40.73 -6.21
N GLY A 222 -10.04 -40.76 -6.06
CA GLY A 222 -9.11 -40.37 -7.12
C GLY A 222 -8.88 -38.87 -7.23
N PHE A 223 -8.07 -38.47 -8.21
CA PHE A 223 -7.75 -37.07 -8.48
C PHE A 223 -8.77 -36.45 -9.44
N PHE A 224 -9.22 -35.23 -9.14
CA PHE A 224 -10.02 -34.40 -10.04
C PHE A 224 -9.54 -32.95 -9.98
N ALA A 225 -9.69 -32.22 -11.08
CA ALA A 225 -9.37 -30.80 -11.13
C ALA A 225 -10.44 -29.99 -10.39
N LEU A 226 -10.04 -28.99 -9.60
CA LEU A 226 -11.01 -28.11 -8.92
C LEU A 226 -11.85 -27.29 -9.92
N ASP A 227 -11.34 -27.07 -11.14
CA ASP A 227 -12.08 -26.40 -12.20
C ASP A 227 -13.29 -27.22 -12.67
N ASP A 228 -13.29 -28.55 -12.51
CA ASP A 228 -14.43 -29.43 -12.81
C ASP A 228 -15.64 -29.18 -11.88
N VAL A 229 -15.42 -28.45 -10.78
CA VAL A 229 -16.42 -28.17 -9.75
C VAL A 229 -16.48 -26.67 -9.41
N ALA A 230 -16.01 -25.81 -10.30
CA ALA A 230 -15.97 -24.36 -10.12
C ALA A 230 -17.22 -23.64 -10.66
N ASP A 231 -18.23 -24.37 -11.14
CA ASP A 231 -19.44 -23.81 -11.78
C ASP A 231 -20.57 -23.48 -10.80
N GLY A 232 -20.25 -23.23 -9.53
CA GLY A 232 -21.23 -23.04 -8.47
C GLY A 232 -20.95 -21.86 -7.54
N THR A 233 -21.97 -21.52 -6.78
CA THR A 233 -21.91 -20.54 -5.70
C THR A 233 -22.39 -21.22 -4.42
N LEU A 234 -21.53 -21.21 -3.40
CA LEU A 234 -21.81 -21.80 -2.09
C LEU A 234 -22.24 -20.70 -1.11
N PRO A 235 -23.49 -20.67 -0.63
CA PRO A 235 -23.87 -19.80 0.48
C PRO A 235 -23.05 -20.13 1.74
N ILE A 236 -22.60 -19.10 2.45
CA ILE A 236 -21.83 -19.24 3.69
C ILE A 236 -22.36 -18.28 4.75
N ASP A 237 -22.35 -18.71 6.01
CA ASP A 237 -22.61 -17.82 7.15
C ASP A 237 -21.39 -16.93 7.48
N GLY A 238 -20.23 -17.33 6.98
CA GLY A 238 -18.97 -16.60 7.06
C GLY A 238 -17.79 -17.49 6.69
N ALA A 239 -16.63 -16.87 6.51
CA ALA A 239 -15.37 -17.57 6.28
C ALA A 239 -14.24 -16.89 7.04
N GLU A 240 -13.29 -17.68 7.52
CA GLU A 240 -12.08 -17.19 8.15
C GLU A 240 -10.86 -17.89 7.55
N ILE A 241 -9.87 -17.09 7.16
CA ILE A 241 -8.58 -17.55 6.65
C ILE A 241 -7.51 -16.94 7.53
N LYS A 242 -6.59 -17.78 8.01
CA LYS A 242 -5.40 -17.37 8.76
C LYS A 242 -4.20 -18.13 8.20
N ALA A 243 -3.17 -17.41 7.83
CA ALA A 243 -1.93 -17.98 7.33
C ALA A 243 -0.74 -17.29 8.00
N SER A 244 0.26 -18.09 8.35
CA SER A 244 1.60 -17.61 8.70
C SER A 244 2.50 -17.79 7.50
N ILE A 245 3.30 -16.78 7.19
CA ILE A 245 4.27 -16.78 6.11
C ILE A 245 5.64 -16.92 6.74
N SER A 246 6.47 -17.80 6.20
CA SER A 246 7.88 -17.89 6.59
C SER A 246 8.76 -18.13 5.38
N LYS A 247 9.74 -17.24 5.21
CA LYS A 247 10.68 -17.24 4.08
C LYS A 247 9.98 -17.37 2.72
N GLY A 248 8.94 -16.56 2.51
CA GLY A 248 8.20 -16.54 1.25
C GLY A 248 7.54 -15.20 1.01
#